data_AF-R9LHZ3-F1
#
_entry.id   AF-R9LHZ3-F1
#
_cell.length_a   1.000
_cell.length_b   1.000
_cell.length_c   1.000
_cell.angle_alpha   90.00
_cell.angle_beta   90.00
_cell.angle_gamma   90.00
#
_symmetry.space_group_name_H-M   'P 1'
#
loop_
_entity.id
_entity.type
_entity.pdbx_description
1 polymer ?
#
loop_
_entity_poly.entity_id
_entity_poly.type
_entity_poly.pdbx_seq_one_letter_code
_entity_poly.pdbx_strand_id
1 'polypeptide(L)'
;MKNYRDKELKGYVIATILIYFIAVNGINSIIDKENPNVLQLIANLLNISIVSSSIYAFVFALDSFYGSDLKRRLVFLLTSEPGQTIFDTIKKVKNDMRFSNADVEKYYENIYSQMPQDKRERSAFQNQQWYHIYHQHRDVEMITTSAKDFRLCRDIFISSINILIIYVLLCKTSKTVEFNACYIKFLVLMIIISNIATRNKGKKWVYNVIAYDISEKIAKDNKGA
;
A
#
# COMPACT_ATOMS: atom_id res chain seq x y z
N MET A 1 11.43 1.67 14.48
CA MET A 1 10.95 1.51 13.07
C MET A 1 9.54 0.90 12.91
N LYS A 2 8.80 0.49 13.98
CA LYS A 2 7.41 -0.05 13.89
C LYS A 2 6.28 0.95 14.21
N ASN A 3 6.56 2.08 14.86
CA ASN A 3 5.51 2.91 15.49
C ASN A 3 4.48 3.57 14.56
N TYR A 4 4.83 3.92 13.33
CA TYR A 4 3.88 4.61 12.43
C TYR A 4 2.89 3.62 11.80
N ARG A 5 3.37 2.42 11.42
CA ARG A 5 2.58 1.38 10.74
C ARG A 5 1.43 0.87 11.62
N ASP A 6 1.68 0.68 12.92
CA ASP A 6 0.67 0.13 13.82
C ASP A 6 -0.48 1.11 14.05
N LYS A 7 -0.19 2.43 14.15
CA LYS A 7 -1.22 3.44 14.41
C LYS A 7 -2.16 3.63 13.21
N GLU A 8 -1.59 3.81 12.02
CA GLU A 8 -2.37 4.10 10.80
C GLU A 8 -3.16 2.88 10.34
N LEU A 9 -2.55 1.69 10.37
CA LEU A 9 -3.24 0.46 9.99
C LEU A 9 -4.35 0.10 10.97
N LYS A 10 -4.09 0.21 12.28
CA LYS A 10 -5.12 0.02 13.32
C LYS A 10 -6.26 1.01 13.15
N GLY A 11 -5.94 2.29 12.93
CA GLY A 11 -6.94 3.33 12.65
C GLY A 11 -7.81 2.99 11.43
N TYR A 12 -7.19 2.52 10.35
CA TYR A 12 -7.89 2.09 9.15
C TYR A 12 -8.87 0.94 9.41
N VAL A 13 -8.42 -0.12 10.10
CA VAL A 13 -9.27 -1.29 10.40
C VAL A 13 -10.45 -0.89 11.29
N ILE A 14 -10.21 -0.11 12.35
CA ILE A 14 -11.26 0.38 13.24
C ILE A 14 -12.27 1.24 12.46
N ALA A 15 -11.81 2.19 11.64
CA ALA A 15 -12.69 3.03 10.84
C ALA A 15 -13.55 2.19 9.86
N THR A 16 -12.96 1.17 9.24
CA THR A 16 -13.66 0.27 8.31
C THR A 16 -14.77 -0.54 9.01
N ILE A 17 -14.56 -0.89 10.28
CA ILE A 17 -15.55 -1.60 11.11
C ILE A 17 -16.66 -0.64 11.58
N LEU A 18 -16.32 0.60 11.94
CA LEU A 18 -17.32 1.61 12.31
C LEU A 18 -18.27 1.92 11.14
N ILE A 19 -17.75 1.93 9.91
CA ILE A 19 -18.57 2.12 8.70
C ILE A 19 -19.59 0.98 8.52
N TYR A 20 -19.28 -0.26 8.93
CA TYR A 20 -20.27 -1.34 8.95
C TYR A 20 -21.44 -1.01 9.88
N PHE A 21 -21.15 -0.59 11.11
CA PHE A 21 -22.21 -0.23 12.07
C PHE A 21 -23.08 0.92 11.57
N ILE A 22 -22.47 1.93 10.93
CA ILE A 22 -23.20 3.02 10.28
C ILE A 22 -24.06 2.50 9.12
N ALA A 23 -23.54 1.57 8.31
CA ALA A 23 -24.26 1.02 7.17
C ALA A 23 -25.46 0.14 7.56
N VAL A 24 -25.42 -0.53 8.72
CA VAL A 24 -26.51 -1.37 9.23
C VAL A 24 -27.54 -0.55 10.00
N ASN A 25 -27.10 0.28 10.95
CA ASN A 25 -28.01 0.97 11.86
C ASN A 25 -28.44 2.36 11.37
N GLY A 26 -27.78 2.90 10.34
CA GLY A 26 -27.92 4.30 9.94
C GLY A 26 -27.29 5.27 10.95
N ILE A 27 -27.06 6.52 10.54
CA ILE A 27 -26.49 7.54 11.43
C ILE A 27 -27.50 7.97 12.50
N ASN A 28 -28.79 7.98 12.17
CA ASN A 28 -29.84 8.51 13.04
C ASN A 28 -30.06 7.68 14.31
N SER A 29 -29.85 6.36 14.26
CA SER A 29 -29.93 5.48 15.44
C SER A 29 -28.79 5.68 16.44
N ILE A 30 -27.68 6.30 16.02
CA ILE A 30 -26.57 6.70 16.90
C ILE A 30 -26.91 8.02 17.61
N ILE A 31 -27.83 8.82 17.04
CA ILE A 31 -28.22 10.17 17.49
C ILE A 31 -29.69 10.16 17.94
N ASP A 32 -30.14 9.10 18.62
CA ASP A 32 -31.45 9.12 19.26
C ASP A 32 -31.42 10.08 20.45
N LYS A 33 -32.05 11.24 20.26
CA LYS A 33 -32.11 12.38 21.18
C LYS A 33 -33.10 12.22 22.33
N GLU A 34 -33.89 11.14 22.38
CA GLU A 34 -35.09 11.13 23.22
C GLU A 34 -35.03 10.32 24.53
N ASN A 35 -33.99 9.49 24.76
CA ASN A 35 -33.58 9.06 26.11
C ASN A 35 -32.35 8.12 26.03
N PRO A 36 -31.13 8.57 26.37
CA PRO A 36 -30.02 7.66 26.47
C PRO A 36 -30.16 6.88 27.78
N ASN A 37 -30.60 5.62 27.71
CA ASN A 37 -30.24 4.68 28.77
C ASN A 37 -28.72 4.54 28.72
N VAL A 38 -28.02 5.38 29.48
CA VAL A 38 -26.56 5.54 29.45
C VAL A 38 -25.86 4.20 29.62
N LEU A 39 -26.43 3.31 30.44
CA LEU A 39 -25.92 1.95 30.65
C LEU A 39 -25.97 1.11 29.36
N GLN A 40 -27.05 1.22 28.60
CA GLN A 40 -27.22 0.50 27.33
C GLN A 40 -26.30 1.07 26.24
N LEU A 41 -26.08 2.38 26.23
CA LEU A 41 -25.14 3.02 25.31
C LEU A 41 -23.70 2.62 25.64
N ILE A 42 -23.32 2.56 26.92
CA ILE A 42 -22.01 2.05 27.38
C ILE A 42 -21.84 0.57 26.98
N ALA A 43 -22.85 -0.27 27.20
CA ALA A 43 -22.80 -1.68 26.83
C ALA A 43 -22.62 -1.87 25.31
N ASN A 44 -23.32 -1.07 24.49
CA ASN A 44 -23.18 -1.11 23.04
C ASN A 44 -21.78 -0.67 22.58
N LEU A 45 -21.22 0.39 23.16
CA LEU A 45 -19.86 0.85 22.85
C LEU A 45 -18.80 -0.19 23.22
N LEU A 46 -18.95 -0.87 24.36
CA LEU A 46 -18.07 -1.96 24.76
C LEU A 46 -18.15 -3.14 23.77
N ASN A 47 -19.35 -3.53 23.35
CA ASN A 47 -19.54 -4.60 22.37
C ASN A 47 -18.88 -4.25 21.02
N ILE A 48 -19.06 -3.01 20.52
CA ILE A 48 -18.39 -2.53 19.31
C ILE A 48 -16.86 -2.56 19.46
N SER A 49 -16.34 -2.17 20.63
CA SER A 49 -14.90 -2.19 20.92
C SER A 49 -14.32 -3.61 20.94
N ILE A 50 -15.01 -4.55 21.57
CA ILE A 50 -14.61 -5.96 21.63
C ILE A 50 -14.63 -6.60 20.24
N VAL A 51 -15.71 -6.38 19.47
CA VAL A 51 -15.81 -6.90 18.10
C VAL A 51 -14.73 -6.30 17.21
N SER A 52 -14.51 -4.98 17.30
CA SER A 52 -13.51 -4.30 16.46
C SER A 52 -12.08 -4.72 16.77
N SER A 53 -11.73 -4.88 18.04
CA SER A 53 -10.41 -5.39 18.46
C SER A 53 -10.19 -6.84 18.05
N SER A 54 -11.22 -7.68 18.13
CA SER A 54 -11.17 -9.08 17.68
C SER A 54 -10.93 -9.19 16.18
N ILE A 55 -11.68 -8.44 15.36
CA ILE A 55 -11.48 -8.41 13.91
C ILE A 55 -10.07 -7.91 13.57
N TYR A 56 -9.59 -6.86 14.26
CA TYR A 56 -8.23 -6.37 14.05
C TYR A 56 -7.16 -7.43 14.34
N ALA A 57 -7.31 -8.21 15.41
CA ALA A 57 -6.40 -9.31 15.72
C ALA A 57 -6.37 -10.37 14.60
N PHE A 58 -7.54 -10.74 14.05
CA PHE A 58 -7.61 -11.66 12.91
C PHE A 58 -7.00 -11.08 11.63
N VAL A 59 -7.27 -9.81 11.32
CA VAL A 59 -6.66 -9.11 10.18
C VAL A 59 -5.15 -9.10 10.30
N PHE A 60 -4.61 -8.84 11.49
CA PHE A 60 -3.17 -8.87 11.76
C PHE A 60 -2.57 -10.27 11.62
N ALA A 61 -3.28 -11.31 12.09
CA ALA A 61 -2.84 -12.70 11.93
C ALA A 61 -2.78 -13.11 10.46
N LEU A 62 -3.82 -12.78 9.68
CA LEU A 62 -3.84 -13.02 8.23
C LEU A 62 -2.76 -12.21 7.50
N ASP A 63 -2.55 -10.95 7.86
CA ASP A 63 -1.49 -10.13 7.29
C ASP A 63 -0.09 -10.74 7.54
N SER A 64 0.10 -11.34 8.71
CA SER A 64 1.35 -12.03 9.08
C SER A 64 1.52 -13.38 8.37
N PHE A 65 0.41 -14.05 8.04
CA PHE A 65 0.43 -15.30 7.27
C PHE A 65 0.89 -15.08 5.82
N TYR A 66 0.57 -13.93 5.22
CA TYR A 66 1.01 -13.63 3.87
C TYR A 66 2.49 -13.25 3.80
N GLY A 67 3.27 -14.02 3.03
CA GLY A 67 4.63 -13.64 2.65
C GLY A 67 4.66 -12.34 1.83
N SER A 68 5.77 -11.60 1.92
CA SER A 68 5.93 -10.31 1.21
C SER A 68 5.75 -10.41 -0.31
N ASP A 69 6.14 -11.54 -0.91
CA ASP A 69 6.00 -11.77 -2.35
C ASP A 69 4.56 -12.01 -2.77
N LEU A 70 3.77 -12.70 -1.94
CA LEU A 70 2.34 -12.88 -2.20
C LEU A 70 1.61 -11.54 -2.17
N LYS A 71 1.89 -10.70 -1.17
CA LYS A 71 1.32 -9.34 -1.08
C LYS A 71 1.65 -8.50 -2.32
N ARG A 72 2.91 -8.56 -2.79
CA ARG A 72 3.35 -7.88 -4.03
C ARG A 72 2.60 -8.39 -5.25
N ARG A 73 2.52 -9.70 -5.43
CA ARG A 73 1.78 -10.33 -6.55
C ARG A 73 0.30 -9.91 -6.56
N LEU A 74 -0.34 -9.82 -5.40
CA LEU A 74 -1.73 -9.36 -5.30
C LEU A 74 -1.89 -7.88 -5.73
N VAL A 75 -0.99 -7.00 -5.30
CA VAL A 75 -1.02 -5.59 -5.71
C VAL A 75 -0.84 -5.43 -7.22
N PHE A 76 0.08 -6.20 -7.79
CA PHE A 76 0.56 -6.09 -9.16
C PHE A 76 0.00 -7.18 -10.09
N LEU A 77 -1.16 -7.76 -9.76
CA LEU A 77 -1.75 -8.85 -10.53
C LEU A 77 -1.97 -8.52 -12.01
N LEU A 78 -2.33 -7.27 -12.32
CA LEU A 78 -2.66 -6.80 -13.67
C LEU A 78 -1.59 -5.88 -14.29
N THR A 79 -0.51 -5.58 -13.56
CA THR A 79 0.47 -4.55 -13.96
C THR A 79 1.84 -4.92 -13.45
N SER A 80 2.90 -4.69 -14.23
CA SER A 80 4.27 -4.91 -13.75
C SER A 80 4.64 -4.00 -12.59
N GLU A 81 5.56 -4.47 -11.75
CA GLU A 81 6.08 -3.64 -10.65
C GLU A 81 6.93 -2.49 -11.21
N PRO A 82 6.90 -1.29 -10.59
CA PRO A 82 7.64 -0.15 -11.13
C PRO A 82 9.15 -0.40 -11.26
N GLY A 83 9.75 -1.18 -10.35
CA GLY A 83 11.17 -1.56 -10.43
C GLY A 83 11.50 -2.50 -11.59
N GLN A 84 10.52 -3.30 -12.05
CA GLN A 84 10.69 -4.21 -13.19
C GLN A 84 10.64 -3.49 -14.55
N THR A 85 10.20 -2.23 -14.59
CA THR A 85 10.01 -1.49 -15.84
C THR A 85 10.64 -0.10 -15.79
N ILE A 86 11.39 0.24 -14.74
CA ILE A 86 11.81 1.62 -14.50
C ILE A 86 12.70 2.14 -15.63
N PHE A 87 13.72 1.39 -16.04
CA PHE A 87 14.67 1.79 -17.06
C PHE A 87 14.02 1.92 -18.44
N ASP A 88 13.11 1.01 -18.79
CA ASP A 88 12.26 1.15 -19.98
C ASP A 88 11.39 2.41 -19.93
N THR A 89 10.86 2.74 -18.75
CA THR A 89 9.94 3.88 -18.58
C THR A 89 10.66 5.21 -18.67
N ILE A 90 11.77 5.38 -17.94
CA ILE A 90 12.54 6.64 -17.91
C ILE A 90 13.27 6.92 -19.23
N LYS A 91 13.59 5.88 -20.01
CA LYS A 91 14.16 6.06 -21.35
C LYS A 91 13.12 6.57 -22.36
N LYS A 92 11.89 6.06 -22.29
CA LYS A 92 10.84 6.35 -23.29
C LYS A 92 10.05 7.62 -23.00
N VAL A 93 9.83 7.93 -21.73
CA VAL A 93 8.89 8.99 -21.35
C VAL A 93 9.57 10.00 -20.43
N LYS A 94 9.48 11.29 -20.81
CA LYS A 94 9.93 12.41 -19.99
C LYS A 94 8.92 12.68 -18.85
N ASN A 95 8.81 11.72 -17.95
CA ASN A 95 7.78 11.70 -16.89
C ASN A 95 8.25 12.32 -15.57
N ASP A 96 9.53 12.69 -15.44
CA ASP A 96 10.06 13.24 -14.19
C ASP A 96 10.87 14.51 -14.47
N MET A 97 10.51 15.59 -13.79
CA MET A 97 11.18 16.90 -13.92
C MET A 97 12.51 16.95 -13.16
N ARG A 98 12.82 15.94 -12.32
CA ARG A 98 14.00 15.94 -11.44
C ARG A 98 15.30 15.53 -12.13
N PHE A 99 15.22 14.92 -13.31
CA PHE A 99 16.39 14.52 -14.10
C PHE A 99 16.07 14.59 -15.60
N SER A 100 17.07 14.82 -16.43
CA SER A 100 16.88 14.86 -17.88
C SER A 100 17.08 13.47 -18.52
N ASN A 101 16.55 13.28 -19.73
CA ASN A 101 16.79 12.06 -20.50
C ASN A 101 18.29 11.90 -20.86
N ALA A 102 19.02 13.01 -21.04
CA ALA A 102 20.45 12.98 -21.30
C ALA A 102 21.23 12.45 -20.08
N ASP A 103 20.84 12.84 -18.87
CA ASP A 103 21.43 12.31 -17.63
C ASP A 103 21.15 10.81 -17.50
N VAL A 104 19.93 10.38 -17.80
CA VAL A 104 19.53 8.97 -17.78
C VAL A 104 20.36 8.15 -18.77
N GLU A 105 20.54 8.63 -19.99
CA GLU A 105 21.35 7.95 -21.01
C GLU A 105 22.82 7.89 -20.61
N LYS A 106 23.38 9.00 -20.11
CA LYS A 106 24.77 9.08 -19.65
C LYS A 106 25.05 8.13 -18.48
N TYR A 107 24.26 8.21 -17.40
CA TYR A 107 24.58 7.52 -16.14
C TYR A 107 24.12 6.06 -16.09
N TYR A 108 23.25 5.63 -17.01
CA TYR A 108 22.75 4.25 -17.09
C TYR A 108 23.05 3.57 -18.43
N GLU A 109 23.97 4.10 -19.24
CA GLU A 109 24.40 3.50 -20.51
C GLU A 109 24.73 2.00 -20.37
N ASN A 110 25.52 1.65 -19.35
CA ASN A 110 25.91 0.26 -19.07
C ASN A 110 24.72 -0.65 -18.72
N ILE A 111 23.68 -0.10 -18.06
CA ILE A 111 22.46 -0.87 -17.77
C ILE A 111 21.72 -1.14 -19.09
N TYR A 112 21.67 -0.18 -20.00
CA TYR A 112 21.02 -0.34 -21.29
C TYR A 112 21.77 -1.27 -22.23
N SER A 113 23.11 -1.24 -22.25
CA SER A 113 23.93 -2.11 -23.10
C SER A 113 23.80 -3.59 -22.73
N GLN A 114 23.59 -3.89 -21.44
CA GLN A 114 23.44 -5.25 -20.92
C GLN A 114 21.98 -5.75 -20.87
N MET A 115 21.02 -4.94 -21.33
CA MET A 115 19.60 -5.24 -21.16
C MET A 115 19.14 -6.40 -22.07
N PRO A 116 18.56 -7.50 -21.51
CA PRO A 116 18.07 -8.62 -22.31
C PRO A 116 16.96 -8.24 -23.29
N GLN A 117 16.81 -9.01 -24.37
CA GLN A 117 15.71 -8.85 -25.32
C GLN A 117 14.42 -9.55 -24.87
N ASP A 118 14.53 -10.68 -24.18
CA ASP A 118 13.36 -11.37 -23.64
C ASP A 118 12.65 -10.52 -22.57
N LYS A 119 11.32 -10.48 -22.62
CA LYS A 119 10.50 -9.62 -21.75
C LYS A 119 10.60 -10.00 -20.26
N ARG A 120 10.66 -11.29 -19.95
CA ARG A 120 10.72 -11.77 -18.56
C ARG A 120 12.11 -11.54 -17.99
N GLU A 121 13.14 -11.91 -18.73
CA GLU A 121 14.53 -11.67 -18.34
C GLU A 121 14.83 -10.18 -18.20
N ARG A 122 14.34 -9.35 -19.12
CA ARG A 122 14.43 -7.89 -19.03
C ARG A 122 13.78 -7.36 -17.76
N SER A 123 12.59 -7.85 -17.40
CA SER A 123 11.88 -7.40 -16.19
C SER A 123 12.65 -7.79 -14.91
N ALA A 124 13.21 -8.99 -14.88
CA ALA A 124 14.04 -9.45 -13.76
C ALA A 124 15.34 -8.64 -13.66
N PHE A 125 16.02 -8.42 -14.78
CA PHE A 125 17.25 -7.62 -14.88
C PHE A 125 17.03 -6.19 -14.41
N GLN A 126 15.98 -5.50 -14.92
CA GLN A 126 15.66 -4.14 -14.49
C GLN A 126 15.42 -4.07 -12.99
N ASN A 127 14.65 -5.01 -12.44
CA ASN A 127 14.39 -5.04 -11.00
C ASN A 127 15.68 -5.26 -10.20
N GLN A 128 16.57 -6.15 -10.65
CA GLN A 128 17.86 -6.41 -10.00
C GLN A 128 18.74 -5.16 -9.99
N GLN A 129 18.89 -4.49 -11.14
CA GLN A 129 19.69 -3.27 -11.26
C GLN A 129 19.12 -2.14 -10.39
N TRP A 130 17.79 -1.97 -10.39
CA TRP A 130 17.14 -1.00 -9.52
C TRP A 130 17.37 -1.29 -8.04
N TYR A 131 17.27 -2.57 -7.63
CA TYR A 131 17.55 -2.96 -6.24
C TYR A 131 19.01 -2.69 -5.85
N HIS A 132 19.96 -2.88 -6.76
CA HIS A 132 21.37 -2.56 -6.51
C HIS A 132 21.56 -1.07 -6.19
N ILE A 133 20.96 -0.18 -6.99
CA ILE A 133 20.97 1.27 -6.76
C ILE A 133 20.25 1.62 -5.46
N TYR A 134 19.08 1.03 -5.21
CA TYR A 134 18.32 1.23 -3.97
C TYR A 134 19.15 0.87 -2.73
N HIS A 135 19.93 -0.22 -2.78
CA HIS A 135 20.76 -0.63 -1.65
C HIS A 135 21.88 0.36 -1.32
N GLN A 136 22.38 1.12 -2.29
CA GLN A 136 23.37 2.17 -2.08
C GLN A 136 22.76 3.39 -1.37
N HIS A 137 21.48 3.70 -1.66
CA HIS A 137 20.81 4.92 -1.19
C HIS A 137 19.68 4.65 -0.18
N ARG A 138 19.63 3.45 0.39
CA ARG A 138 18.51 2.96 1.23
C ARG A 138 18.18 3.86 2.42
N ASP A 139 19.21 4.43 3.05
CA ASP A 139 19.09 5.16 4.32
C ASP A 139 18.87 6.67 4.11
N VAL A 140 18.82 7.12 2.85
CA VAL A 140 18.39 8.48 2.50
C VAL A 140 16.94 8.66 2.93
N GLU A 141 16.67 9.72 3.70
CA GLU A 141 15.37 9.94 4.34
C GLU A 141 14.20 9.90 3.35
N MET A 142 14.31 10.59 2.21
CA MET A 142 13.28 10.60 1.16
C MET A 142 12.98 9.19 0.62
N ILE A 143 14.01 8.36 0.43
CA ILE A 143 13.90 6.99 -0.07
C ILE A 143 13.28 6.11 1.01
N THR A 144 13.81 6.17 2.24
CA THR A 144 13.28 5.43 3.38
C THR A 144 11.79 5.75 3.60
N THR A 145 11.40 7.03 3.59
CA THR A 145 10.00 7.45 3.79
C THR A 145 9.10 6.95 2.66
N SER A 146 9.50 7.09 1.40
CA SER A 146 8.70 6.56 0.28
C SER A 146 8.58 5.02 0.28
N ALA A 147 9.63 4.31 0.71
CA ALA A 147 9.59 2.87 0.89
C ALA A 147 8.63 2.47 2.03
N LYS A 148 8.59 3.26 3.12
CA LYS A 148 7.66 3.07 4.24
C LYS A 148 6.20 3.29 3.81
N ASP A 149 5.92 4.35 3.07
CA ASP A 149 4.60 4.66 2.52
C ASP A 149 4.09 3.53 1.62
N PHE A 150 4.94 3.02 0.72
CA PHE A 150 4.59 1.90 -0.14
C PHE A 150 4.20 0.66 0.66
N ARG A 151 5.00 0.29 1.68
CA ARG A 151 4.69 -0.84 2.56
C ARG A 151 3.39 -0.65 3.32
N LEU A 152 3.14 0.56 3.84
CA LEU A 152 1.90 0.87 4.54
C LEU A 152 0.68 0.72 3.61
N CYS A 153 0.69 1.34 2.43
CA CYS A 153 -0.43 1.25 1.50
C CYS A 153 -0.69 -0.19 1.05
N ARG A 154 0.37 -0.98 0.83
CA ARG A 154 0.26 -2.41 0.53
C ARG A 154 -0.42 -3.15 1.68
N ASP A 155 0.01 -2.92 2.91
CA ASP A 155 -0.57 -3.60 4.08
C ASP A 155 -2.03 -3.16 4.32
N ILE A 156 -2.40 -1.91 4.00
CA ILE A 156 -3.80 -1.44 3.96
C ILE A 156 -4.61 -2.21 2.90
N PHE A 157 -4.12 -2.33 1.66
CA PHE A 157 -4.79 -3.08 0.59
C PHE A 157 -5.05 -4.54 0.97
N ILE A 158 -4.05 -5.21 1.55
CA ILE A 158 -4.17 -6.58 2.04
C ILE A 158 -5.17 -6.65 3.20
N SER A 159 -5.15 -5.67 4.09
CA SER A 159 -6.14 -5.58 5.18
C SER A 159 -7.57 -5.38 4.67
N SER A 160 -7.79 -4.59 3.61
CA SER A 160 -9.10 -4.45 2.98
C SER A 160 -9.62 -5.78 2.44
N ILE A 161 -8.75 -6.58 1.82
CA ILE A 161 -9.08 -7.94 1.35
C ILE A 161 -9.43 -8.85 2.53
N ASN A 162 -8.62 -8.81 3.60
CA ASN A 162 -8.84 -9.62 4.81
C ASN A 162 -10.17 -9.28 5.48
N ILE A 163 -10.49 -8.00 5.61
CA ILE A 163 -11.76 -7.55 6.19
C ILE A 163 -12.93 -8.07 5.34
N LEU A 164 -12.83 -8.03 4.02
CA LEU A 164 -13.87 -8.58 3.14
C LEU A 164 -14.04 -10.09 3.33
N ILE A 165 -12.94 -10.85 3.40
CA ILE A 165 -12.98 -12.30 3.64
C ILE A 165 -13.62 -12.60 4.99
N ILE A 166 -13.16 -11.94 6.06
CA ILE A 166 -13.69 -12.12 7.42
C ILE A 166 -15.18 -11.75 7.45
N TYR A 167 -15.58 -10.64 6.83
CA TYR A 167 -16.97 -10.20 6.77
C TYR A 167 -17.87 -11.24 6.09
N VAL A 168 -17.48 -11.74 4.93
CA VAL A 168 -18.24 -12.78 4.20
C VAL A 168 -18.34 -14.07 5.02
N LEU A 169 -17.27 -14.47 5.71
CA LEU A 169 -17.28 -15.64 6.61
C LEU A 169 -18.22 -15.43 7.80
N LEU A 170 -18.19 -14.25 8.42
CA LEU A 170 -19.05 -13.92 9.55
C LEU A 170 -20.53 -13.87 9.15
N CYS A 171 -20.88 -13.29 8.00
CA CYS A 171 -22.26 -13.32 7.49
C CYS A 171 -22.81 -14.74 7.27
N LYS A 172 -21.93 -15.72 6.98
CA LYS A 172 -22.33 -17.11 6.75
C LYS A 172 -22.40 -17.93 8.04
N THR A 173 -21.56 -17.62 9.03
CA THR A 173 -21.35 -18.46 10.22
C THR A 173 -21.97 -17.87 11.49
N SER A 174 -22.10 -16.55 11.56
CA SER A 174 -22.65 -15.83 12.72
C SER A 174 -24.09 -15.43 12.47
N LYS A 175 -24.94 -15.56 13.51
CA LYS A 175 -26.29 -15.00 13.52
C LYS A 175 -26.31 -13.50 13.85
N THR A 176 -25.18 -12.94 14.25
CA THR A 176 -25.05 -11.55 14.73
C THR A 176 -24.66 -10.58 13.63
N VAL A 177 -23.97 -11.04 12.58
CA VAL A 177 -23.47 -10.18 11.50
C VAL A 177 -24.40 -10.29 10.31
N GLU A 178 -25.20 -9.25 10.11
CA GLU A 178 -26.12 -9.19 8.97
C GLU A 178 -25.40 -8.82 7.68
N PHE A 179 -25.84 -9.44 6.59
CA PHE A 179 -25.38 -9.14 5.25
C PHE A 179 -25.89 -7.75 4.81
N ASN A 180 -24.97 -6.89 4.38
CA ASN A 180 -25.24 -5.54 3.94
C ASN A 180 -24.52 -5.28 2.61
N ALA A 181 -25.31 -5.14 1.54
CA ALA A 181 -24.78 -4.95 0.20
C ALA A 181 -24.04 -3.61 0.03
N CYS A 182 -24.47 -2.55 0.74
CA CYS A 182 -23.79 -1.25 0.71
C CYS A 182 -22.39 -1.36 1.33
N TYR A 183 -22.24 -2.10 2.42
CA TYR A 183 -20.95 -2.35 3.03
C TYR A 183 -20.01 -3.16 2.14
N ILE A 184 -20.52 -4.18 1.43
CA ILE A 184 -19.72 -4.90 0.41
C ILE A 184 -19.21 -3.95 -0.67
N LYS A 185 -20.09 -3.10 -1.22
CA LYS A 185 -19.70 -2.11 -2.24
C LYS A 185 -18.62 -1.17 -1.71
N PHE A 186 -18.74 -0.71 -0.46
CA PHE A 186 -17.74 0.10 0.20
C PHE A 186 -16.39 -0.63 0.32
N LEU A 187 -16.37 -1.88 0.78
CA LEU A 187 -15.13 -2.66 0.89
C LEU A 187 -14.45 -2.87 -0.47
N VAL A 188 -15.22 -3.20 -1.51
CA VAL A 188 -14.71 -3.33 -2.89
C VAL A 188 -14.11 -2.01 -3.39
N LEU A 189 -14.79 -0.88 -3.15
CA LEU A 189 -14.26 0.44 -3.47
C LEU A 189 -12.93 0.71 -2.74
N MET A 190 -12.85 0.38 -1.46
CA MET A 190 -11.62 0.57 -0.67
C MET A 190 -10.46 -0.33 -1.14
N ILE A 191 -10.75 -1.55 -1.61
CA ILE A 191 -9.75 -2.43 -2.23
C ILE A 191 -9.21 -1.76 -3.52
N ILE A 192 -10.06 -1.19 -4.36
CA ILE A 192 -9.64 -0.50 -5.59
C ILE A 192 -8.79 0.74 -5.25
N ILE A 193 -9.27 1.60 -4.35
CA ILE A 193 -8.57 2.84 -3.97
C ILE A 193 -7.20 2.52 -3.36
N SER A 194 -7.14 1.57 -2.42
CA SER A 194 -5.88 1.18 -1.77
C SER A 194 -4.90 0.51 -2.74
N ASN A 195 -5.39 -0.25 -3.72
CA ASN A 195 -4.56 -0.81 -4.79
C ASN A 195 -3.91 0.29 -5.64
N ILE A 196 -4.70 1.27 -6.08
CA ILE A 196 -4.20 2.44 -6.84
C ILE A 196 -3.19 3.24 -6.00
N ALA A 197 -3.51 3.52 -4.74
CA ALA A 197 -2.63 4.23 -3.83
C ALA A 197 -1.28 3.50 -3.66
N THR A 198 -1.32 2.19 -3.47
CA THR A 198 -0.10 1.36 -3.35
C THR A 198 0.76 1.44 -4.60
N ARG A 199 0.15 1.33 -5.79
CA ARG A 199 0.88 1.44 -7.06
C ARG A 199 1.51 2.82 -7.24
N ASN A 200 0.80 3.88 -6.90
CA ASN A 200 1.32 5.25 -6.97
C ASN A 200 2.48 5.47 -6.00
N LYS A 201 2.38 4.99 -4.76
CA LYS A 201 3.48 5.03 -3.78
C LYS A 201 4.68 4.19 -4.22
N GLY A 202 4.44 3.02 -4.82
CA GLY A 202 5.49 2.17 -5.40
C GLY A 202 6.25 2.88 -6.52
N LYS A 203 5.53 3.55 -7.44
CA LYS A 203 6.15 4.39 -8.48
C LYS A 203 7.00 5.51 -7.85
N LYS A 204 6.42 6.28 -6.91
CA LYS A 204 7.13 7.37 -6.24
C LYS A 204 8.41 6.88 -5.57
N TRP A 205 8.37 5.74 -4.89
CA TRP A 205 9.55 5.14 -4.26
C TRP A 205 10.64 4.80 -5.27
N VAL A 206 10.29 4.10 -6.35
CA VAL A 206 11.25 3.73 -7.41
C VAL A 206 11.89 4.96 -8.05
N TYR A 207 11.09 5.98 -8.37
CA TYR A 207 11.59 7.22 -8.96
C TYR A 207 12.43 8.06 -7.98
N ASN A 208 12.12 8.06 -6.69
CA ASN A 208 12.95 8.73 -5.68
C ASN A 208 14.36 8.17 -5.63
N VAL A 209 14.51 6.84 -5.79
CA VAL A 209 15.82 6.19 -5.88
C VAL A 209 16.58 6.67 -7.11
N ILE A 210 15.95 6.63 -8.29
CA ILE A 210 16.59 7.05 -9.54
C ILE A 210 16.96 8.53 -9.53
N ALA A 211 16.07 9.40 -9.06
CA ALA A 211 16.31 10.84 -9.01
C ALA A 211 17.48 11.19 -8.07
N TYR A 212 17.56 10.51 -6.92
CA TYR A 212 18.66 10.73 -5.99
C TYR A 212 19.98 10.23 -6.57
N ASP A 213 20.01 9.02 -7.14
CA ASP A 213 21.23 8.45 -7.74
C ASP A 213 21.80 9.35 -8.85
N ILE A 214 20.94 9.83 -9.77
CA ILE A 214 21.36 10.76 -10.82
C ILE A 214 21.87 12.07 -10.23
N SER A 215 21.14 12.65 -9.26
CA SER A 215 21.56 13.91 -8.62
C SER A 215 22.91 13.77 -7.92
N GLU A 216 23.18 12.63 -7.29
CA GLU A 216 24.46 12.37 -6.62
C GLU A 216 25.60 12.23 -7.63
N LYS A 217 25.36 11.55 -8.76
CA LYS A 217 26.34 11.43 -9.85
C LYS A 217 26.66 12.79 -10.48
N ILE A 218 25.65 13.62 -10.75
CA ILE A 218 25.86 14.99 -11.25
C ILE A 218 26.69 15.82 -10.26
N ALA A 219 26.40 15.72 -8.97
CA ALA A 219 27.15 16.44 -7.95
C ALA A 219 28.61 15.97 -7.83
N LYS A 220 28.89 14.69 -8.10
CA LYS A 220 30.25 14.14 -8.14
C LYS A 220 31.01 14.63 -9.37
N ASP A 221 30.39 14.62 -10.54
CA ASP A 221 30.99 15.13 -11.79
C ASP A 221 31.34 16.61 -11.67
N ASN A 222 30.45 17.43 -11.10
CA ASN A 222 30.67 18.87 -10.90
C ASN A 222 31.76 19.20 -9.87
N LYS A 223 32.16 18.24 -9.01
CA LYS A 223 33.25 18.41 -8.04
C LYS A 223 34.59 17.90 -8.55
N GLY A 224 34.58 17.08 -9.60
CA GLY A 224 35.77 16.53 -10.25
C GLY A 224 36.19 17.29 -11.51
N ALA A 225 35.37 18.24 -11.98
CA ALA A 225 35.67 19.22 -13.01
C ALA A 225 36.20 20.52 -12.40
#